data_AF-A0A8C8RLE3-F1
#
_entry.id   AF-A0A8C8RLE3-F1
#
_cell.length_a   1.000
_cell.length_b   1.000
_cell.length_c   1.000
_cell.angle_alpha   90.00
_cell.angle_beta   90.00
_cell.angle_gamma   90.00
#
_symmetry.space_group_name_H-M   'P 1'
#
loop_
_entity.id
_entity.type
_entity.pdbx_description
1 polymer ?
#
loop_
_entity_poly.entity_id
_entity_poly.type
_entity_poly.pdbx_seq_one_letter_code
_entity_poly.pdbx_strand_id
1 'polypeptide(L)'
;MAVWPGPFPSVLPLLVALVLPGGAWGSEAAGAGEFPGGPGPGERFKIEGRAVVPGVKPQDWIAGARVLVDGEEHVGFLKTDGSFVVHDIPSGSYVVEVISPAYRFEPVRVDITSKGKMRARYVNYIKTSEVVRLPYPLQMKSSGPPSYFIKRESWGWTDFLMNPMVMMMVLPLLIFVLLPKVVNTSDPDMRREMEQSMNMLNSNHELPDVSEFMTRLFSSKSSSKSGSGSSKAGKSGAGKRR
;
A
#
# COMPACT_ATOMS: atom_id res chain seq x y z
N MET A 1 2.25 55.73 -9.27
CA MET A 1 1.55 54.81 -10.19
C MET A 1 1.56 55.45 -11.56
N ALA A 2 2.46 54.98 -12.42
CA ALA A 2 2.70 55.52 -13.76
C ALA A 2 1.73 54.86 -14.77
N VAL A 3 1.13 55.71 -15.61
CA VAL A 3 0.23 55.37 -16.72
C VAL A 3 1.01 55.58 -18.03
N TRP A 4 0.89 54.63 -18.95
CA TRP A 4 1.46 54.52 -20.32
C TRP A 4 1.00 55.65 -21.28
N PRO A 5 1.34 55.70 -22.60
CA PRO A 5 2.43 55.10 -23.40
C PRO A 5 3.20 56.13 -24.28
N GLY A 6 4.37 55.75 -24.81
CA GLY A 6 5.09 56.50 -25.85
C GLY A 6 4.91 55.90 -27.26
N PRO A 7 4.75 56.71 -28.34
CA PRO A 7 4.58 56.23 -29.71
C PRO A 7 5.89 56.17 -30.51
N PHE A 8 5.94 55.27 -31.49
CA PHE A 8 6.93 55.25 -32.59
C PHE A 8 6.75 56.47 -33.51
N PRO A 9 7.82 56.89 -34.23
CA PRO A 9 7.77 56.71 -35.68
C PRO A 9 9.11 56.34 -36.35
N SER A 10 8.92 55.74 -37.53
CA SER A 10 9.84 55.25 -38.56
C SER A 10 10.39 56.35 -39.48
N VAL A 11 11.69 56.33 -39.83
CA VAL A 11 12.26 56.93 -41.08
C VAL A 11 13.56 56.21 -41.51
N LEU A 12 13.58 55.63 -42.73
CA LEU A 12 14.71 55.12 -43.55
C LEU A 12 15.43 56.31 -44.27
N PRO A 13 16.42 56.19 -45.20
CA PRO A 13 17.34 55.10 -45.60
C PRO A 13 18.83 55.59 -45.72
N LEU A 14 19.79 54.71 -46.03
CA LEU A 14 20.95 55.11 -46.86
C LEU A 14 21.54 53.93 -47.65
N LEU A 15 21.62 54.12 -48.97
CA LEU A 15 22.33 53.30 -49.95
C LEU A 15 23.84 53.26 -49.67
N VAL A 16 24.47 52.10 -49.84
CA VAL A 16 25.87 52.02 -50.31
C VAL A 16 26.01 50.88 -51.33
N ALA A 17 26.85 51.16 -52.33
CA ALA A 17 26.90 50.57 -53.65
C ALA A 17 27.69 49.25 -53.79
N LEU A 18 27.17 48.46 -54.72
CA LEU A 18 27.82 47.61 -55.73
C LEU A 18 29.36 47.60 -55.81
N VAL A 19 29.98 46.44 -55.55
CA VAL A 19 31.23 45.98 -56.17
C VAL A 19 31.14 44.47 -56.41
N LEU A 20 31.17 44.04 -57.67
CA LEU A 20 31.54 42.69 -58.10
C LEU A 20 33.05 42.68 -58.37
N PRO A 21 33.74 41.54 -58.20
CA PRO A 21 34.03 40.75 -59.40
C PRO A 21 34.14 39.23 -59.19
N GLY A 22 34.11 38.50 -60.31
CA GLY A 22 34.95 37.32 -60.50
C GLY A 22 34.27 35.98 -60.25
N GLY A 23 33.94 35.30 -61.34
CA GLY A 23 33.27 34.01 -61.33
C GLY A 23 34.05 32.85 -60.72
N ALA A 24 33.29 31.85 -60.30
CA ALA A 24 33.66 30.45 -60.35
C ALA A 24 32.36 29.64 -60.47
N TRP A 25 32.15 29.01 -61.64
CA TRP A 25 31.25 27.87 -61.74
C TRP A 25 31.78 26.77 -60.80
N GLY A 26 30.98 26.41 -59.81
CA GLY A 26 31.26 25.34 -58.88
C GLY A 26 29.97 24.64 -58.52
N SER A 27 29.92 23.35 -58.81
CA SER A 27 28.77 22.47 -58.86
C SER A 27 27.82 22.50 -57.64
N GLU A 28 26.53 22.47 -57.96
CA GLU A 28 25.43 22.14 -57.08
C GLU A 28 25.59 20.69 -56.58
N ALA A 29 26.09 20.53 -55.35
CA ALA A 29 25.96 19.31 -54.58
C ALA A 29 24.85 19.52 -53.55
N ALA A 30 23.63 19.24 -53.98
CA ALA A 30 22.51 19.05 -53.07
C ALA A 30 22.77 17.83 -52.18
N GLY A 31 22.58 17.99 -50.86
CA GLY A 31 22.21 16.88 -49.99
C GLY A 31 23.29 16.40 -49.01
N ALA A 32 23.39 17.07 -47.87
CA ALA A 32 23.46 16.43 -46.56
C ALA A 32 23.15 17.49 -45.50
N GLY A 33 21.86 17.81 -45.34
CA GLY A 33 21.40 18.51 -44.16
C GLY A 33 21.69 17.63 -42.95
N GLU A 34 22.54 18.12 -42.05
CA GLU A 34 22.67 17.59 -40.70
C GLU A 34 21.34 17.83 -39.98
N PHE A 35 20.46 16.84 -40.06
CA PHE A 35 19.25 16.80 -39.24
C PHE A 35 19.68 16.65 -37.77
N PRO A 36 19.18 17.50 -36.84
CA PRO A 36 19.36 17.23 -35.42
C PRO A 36 18.69 15.88 -35.14
N GLY A 37 19.49 14.89 -34.73
CA GLY A 37 19.08 13.51 -34.54
C GLY A 37 17.70 13.38 -33.90
N GLY A 38 16.71 13.04 -34.73
CA GLY A 38 15.54 12.34 -34.25
C GLY A 38 15.99 11.00 -33.68
N PRO A 39 15.27 10.44 -32.69
CA PRO A 39 15.71 9.23 -32.01
C PRO A 39 15.87 8.12 -33.06
N GLY A 40 17.11 7.71 -33.30
CA GLY A 40 17.40 6.61 -34.19
C GLY A 40 16.75 5.34 -33.63
N PRO A 41 16.22 4.44 -34.47
CA PRO A 41 15.79 3.11 -34.04
C PRO A 41 17.03 2.32 -33.61
N GLY A 42 17.45 2.49 -32.36
CA GLY A 42 18.64 1.83 -31.84
C GLY A 42 19.31 2.45 -30.62
N GLU A 43 18.85 3.60 -30.10
CA GLU A 43 19.38 4.11 -28.84
C GLU A 43 18.96 3.21 -27.68
N ARG A 44 19.93 2.42 -27.19
CA ARG A 44 19.80 1.57 -26.02
C ARG A 44 20.33 2.30 -24.79
N PHE A 45 19.58 2.22 -23.72
CA PHE A 45 19.87 2.82 -22.44
C PHE A 45 20.25 1.75 -21.41
N LYS A 46 20.79 2.20 -20.28
CA LYS A 46 21.15 1.35 -19.15
C LYS A 46 20.37 1.75 -17.90
N ILE A 47 19.82 0.80 -17.17
CA ILE A 47 19.18 1.08 -15.87
C ILE A 47 20.20 0.80 -14.78
N GLU A 48 20.46 1.80 -13.94
CA GLU A 48 21.36 1.70 -12.79
C GLU A 48 20.57 1.78 -11.48
N GLY A 49 20.99 0.95 -10.53
CA GLY A 49 20.36 0.91 -9.22
C GLY A 49 21.23 0.24 -8.18
N ARG A 50 20.75 0.28 -6.94
CA ARG A 50 21.35 -0.37 -5.79
C ARG A 50 20.27 -1.05 -4.97
N ALA A 51 20.47 -2.33 -4.71
CA ALA A 51 19.64 -3.10 -3.82
C ALA A 51 20.33 -3.22 -2.45
N VAL A 52 19.60 -2.87 -1.39
CA VAL A 52 20.12 -2.84 -0.01
C VAL A 52 19.20 -3.65 0.89
N VAL A 53 19.78 -4.63 1.57
CA VAL A 53 19.13 -5.37 2.65
C VAL A 53 19.60 -4.75 3.97
N PRO A 54 18.70 -4.16 4.78
CA PRO A 54 19.08 -3.61 6.07
C PRO A 54 19.68 -4.69 6.99
N GLY A 55 20.87 -4.43 7.53
CA GLY A 55 21.53 -5.31 8.51
C GLY A 55 22.28 -6.52 7.93
N VAL A 56 22.29 -6.72 6.61
CA VAL A 56 22.95 -7.87 5.96
C VAL A 56 23.94 -7.38 4.92
N LYS A 57 25.13 -7.99 4.87
CA LYS A 57 26.14 -7.64 3.88
C LYS A 57 25.71 -8.13 2.48
N PRO A 58 25.95 -7.35 1.41
CA PRO A 58 25.56 -7.76 0.05
C PRO A 58 26.11 -9.13 -0.38
N GLN A 59 27.37 -9.40 -0.07
CA GLN A 59 28.08 -10.64 -0.44
C GLN A 59 27.36 -11.94 -0.02
N ASP A 60 26.54 -11.91 1.02
CA ASP A 60 25.87 -13.11 1.55
C ASP A 60 24.63 -13.51 0.75
N TRP A 61 24.03 -12.58 -0.01
CA TRP A 61 22.74 -12.81 -0.68
C TRP A 61 22.75 -12.53 -2.18
N ILE A 62 23.73 -11.77 -2.69
CA ILE A 62 23.86 -11.45 -4.12
C ILE A 62 23.96 -12.70 -5.01
N ALA A 63 24.53 -13.80 -4.51
CA ALA A 63 24.72 -15.03 -5.29
C ALA A 63 23.40 -15.68 -5.72
N GLY A 64 22.35 -15.52 -4.91
CA GLY A 64 21.00 -16.02 -5.23
C GLY A 64 20.09 -14.95 -5.83
N ALA A 65 20.58 -13.73 -6.05
CA ALA A 65 19.76 -12.61 -6.49
C ALA A 65 19.95 -12.29 -7.97
N ARG A 66 18.86 -11.89 -8.63
CA ARG A 66 18.83 -11.48 -10.02
C ARG A 66 17.96 -10.23 -10.17
N VAL A 67 18.28 -9.39 -11.14
CA VAL A 67 17.47 -8.24 -11.50
C VAL A 67 16.73 -8.58 -12.77
N LEU A 68 15.41 -8.51 -12.73
CA LEU A 68 14.56 -8.75 -13.89
C LEU A 68 13.93 -7.44 -14.31
N VAL A 69 13.86 -7.23 -15.62
CA VAL A 69 13.15 -6.12 -16.25
C VAL A 69 12.06 -6.71 -17.13
N ASP A 70 10.82 -6.28 -16.88
CA ASP A 70 9.60 -6.70 -17.59
C ASP A 70 9.43 -8.23 -17.69
N GLY A 71 9.65 -8.94 -16.56
CA GLY A 71 9.40 -10.38 -16.49
C GLY A 71 10.38 -11.23 -17.31
N GLU A 72 11.68 -10.91 -17.22
CA GLU A 72 12.82 -11.61 -17.86
C GLU A 72 13.16 -11.17 -19.29
N GLU A 73 12.51 -10.15 -19.85
CA GLU A 73 12.89 -9.60 -21.16
C GLU A 73 14.35 -9.10 -21.14
N HIS A 74 14.74 -8.43 -20.06
CA HIS A 74 16.14 -8.09 -19.80
C HIS A 74 16.53 -8.57 -18.41
N VAL A 75 17.69 -9.21 -18.31
CA VAL A 75 18.22 -9.76 -17.07
C VAL A 75 19.51 -9.05 -16.70
N GLY A 76 19.60 -8.61 -15.45
CA GLY A 76 20.79 -8.02 -14.86
C GLY A 76 21.27 -8.79 -13.63
N PHE A 77 22.55 -8.59 -13.33
CA PHE A 77 23.19 -9.18 -12.15
C PHE A 77 23.62 -8.08 -11.18
N LEU A 78 23.65 -8.43 -9.90
CA LEU A 78 24.14 -7.55 -8.85
C LEU A 78 25.65 -7.71 -8.72
N LYS A 79 26.32 -6.58 -8.47
CA LYS A 79 27.74 -6.51 -8.10
C LYS A 79 27.90 -6.76 -6.59
N THR A 80 29.16 -6.93 -6.16
CA THR A 80 29.53 -7.23 -4.77
C THR A 80 29.15 -6.15 -3.77
N ASP A 81 28.92 -4.92 -4.23
CA ASP A 81 28.49 -3.76 -3.43
C ASP A 81 26.96 -3.61 -3.33
N GLY A 82 26.20 -4.53 -3.96
CA GLY A 82 24.76 -4.49 -4.09
C GLY A 82 24.24 -3.57 -5.20
N SER A 83 25.13 -2.96 -6.00
CA SER A 83 24.73 -2.20 -7.19
C SER A 83 24.39 -3.13 -8.35
N PHE A 84 23.56 -2.69 -9.27
CA PHE A 84 23.25 -3.42 -10.49
C PHE A 84 23.15 -2.47 -11.67
N VAL A 85 23.47 -3.01 -12.85
CA VAL A 85 23.33 -2.32 -14.12
C VAL A 85 22.71 -3.29 -15.11
N VAL A 86 21.60 -2.89 -15.72
CA VAL A 86 20.96 -3.64 -16.80
C VAL A 86 21.19 -2.87 -18.09
N HIS A 87 21.77 -3.54 -19.08
CA HIS A 87 22.13 -2.95 -20.38
C HIS A 87 21.07 -3.26 -21.43
N ASP A 88 21.20 -2.60 -22.58
CA ASP A 88 20.46 -2.86 -23.81
C ASP A 88 18.96 -2.54 -23.81
N ILE A 89 18.50 -1.65 -22.93
CA ILE A 89 17.08 -1.35 -22.72
C ILE A 89 16.60 -0.24 -23.68
N PRO A 90 15.57 -0.46 -24.50
CA PRO A 90 14.99 0.58 -25.35
C PRO A 90 14.35 1.73 -24.55
N SER A 91 13.94 2.81 -25.22
CA SER A 91 13.07 3.80 -24.58
C SER A 91 11.67 3.23 -24.34
N GLY A 92 11.18 3.31 -23.11
CA GLY A 92 9.90 2.71 -22.73
C GLY A 92 9.61 2.85 -21.24
N SER A 93 8.51 2.26 -20.77
CA SER A 93 8.19 2.15 -19.34
C SER A 93 8.34 0.68 -18.95
N TYR A 94 9.25 0.40 -18.03
CA TYR A 94 9.59 -0.95 -17.62
C TYR A 94 9.35 -1.14 -16.13
N VAL A 95 9.03 -2.37 -15.72
CA VAL A 95 8.99 -2.75 -14.30
C VAL A 95 10.28 -3.48 -13.98
N VAL A 96 11.03 -2.97 -13.01
CA VAL A 96 12.30 -3.52 -12.54
C VAL A 96 12.06 -4.18 -11.19
N GLU A 97 12.43 -5.45 -11.10
CA GLU A 97 12.26 -6.27 -9.91
C GLU A 97 13.59 -6.93 -9.53
N VAL A 98 13.87 -6.99 -8.23
CA VAL A 98 15.03 -7.72 -7.72
C VAL A 98 14.50 -8.98 -7.05
N ILE A 99 14.77 -10.12 -7.66
CA ILE A 99 14.36 -11.42 -7.16
C ILE A 99 15.49 -12.00 -6.31
N SER A 100 15.16 -12.39 -5.09
CA SER A 100 16.04 -13.15 -4.20
C SER A 100 15.22 -14.20 -3.47
N PRO A 101 15.76 -15.41 -3.24
CA PRO A 101 15.06 -16.46 -2.50
C PRO A 101 14.96 -16.15 -1.00
N ALA A 102 15.85 -15.33 -0.44
CA ALA A 102 15.91 -15.04 0.99
C ALA A 102 15.27 -13.70 1.37
N TYR A 103 15.11 -12.78 0.41
CA TYR A 103 14.68 -11.41 0.66
C TYR A 103 13.67 -10.96 -0.38
N ARG A 104 12.63 -10.27 0.08
CA ARG A 104 11.63 -9.65 -0.80
C ARG A 104 12.00 -8.19 -1.06
N PHE A 105 11.87 -7.76 -2.31
CA PHE A 105 12.03 -6.37 -2.74
C PHE A 105 10.73 -5.89 -3.36
N GLU A 106 10.46 -4.59 -3.24
CA GLU A 106 9.31 -3.97 -3.91
C GLU A 106 9.65 -3.65 -5.37
N PRO A 107 8.80 -4.03 -6.33
CA PRO A 107 8.99 -3.71 -7.74
C PRO A 107 8.88 -2.20 -7.99
N VAL A 108 9.74 -1.69 -8.89
CA VAL A 108 9.83 -0.27 -9.22
C VAL A 108 9.61 -0.07 -10.70
N ARG A 109 8.74 0.86 -11.08
CA ARG A 109 8.53 1.25 -12.47
C ARG A 109 9.55 2.32 -12.87
N VAL A 110 10.22 2.13 -13.99
CA VAL A 110 11.19 3.08 -14.57
C VAL A 110 10.72 3.50 -15.96
N ASP A 111 10.50 4.80 -16.13
CA ASP A 111 10.20 5.40 -17.43
C ASP A 111 11.47 5.98 -18.03
N ILE A 112 11.81 5.54 -19.24
CA ILE A 112 12.96 6.01 -20.03
C ILE A 112 12.41 6.78 -21.23
N THR A 113 12.73 8.08 -21.29
CA THR A 113 12.40 8.91 -22.46
C THR A 113 13.37 8.57 -23.61
N SER A 114 12.97 8.76 -24.87
CA SER A 114 13.87 8.61 -26.03
C SER A 114 15.11 9.52 -26.02
N LYS A 115 15.14 10.54 -25.14
CA LYS A 115 16.31 11.39 -24.88
C LYS A 115 17.23 10.88 -23.76
N GLY A 116 16.95 9.69 -23.21
CA GLY A 116 17.68 9.09 -22.09
C GLY A 116 17.33 9.63 -20.69
N LYS A 117 16.32 10.50 -20.56
CA LYS A 117 15.84 10.95 -19.25
C LYS A 117 15.09 9.84 -18.54
N MET A 118 15.59 9.43 -17.37
CA MET A 118 15.01 8.34 -16.56
C MET A 118 14.20 8.89 -15.39
N ARG A 119 13.07 8.25 -15.09
CA ARG A 119 12.21 8.59 -13.96
C ARG A 119 11.72 7.32 -13.30
N ALA A 120 11.97 7.17 -12.00
CA ALA A 120 11.51 6.03 -11.23
C ALA A 120 10.22 6.36 -10.46
N ARG A 121 9.33 5.37 -10.32
CA ARG A 121 8.06 5.49 -9.60
C ARG A 121 7.69 4.15 -8.95
N TYR A 122 6.88 4.18 -7.91
CA TYR A 122 6.27 2.94 -7.40
C TYR A 122 5.33 2.34 -8.44
N VAL A 123 5.27 1.01 -8.49
CA VAL A 123 4.32 0.31 -9.35
C VAL A 123 2.96 0.25 -8.67
N ASN A 124 1.95 0.85 -9.31
CA ASN A 124 0.55 0.68 -8.94
C ASN A 124 -0.21 0.18 -10.18
N TYR A 125 -0.69 -1.06 -10.12
CA TYR A 125 -1.43 -1.68 -11.23
C TYR A 125 -2.89 -1.20 -11.31
N ILE A 126 -3.45 -0.69 -10.22
CA ILE A 126 -4.85 -0.25 -10.17
C ILE A 126 -4.96 1.19 -10.69
N LYS A 127 -4.08 2.07 -10.21
CA LYS A 127 -4.06 3.49 -10.59
C LYS A 127 -2.78 3.81 -11.34
N THR A 128 -2.79 3.59 -12.65
CA THR A 128 -1.64 3.85 -13.54
C THR A 128 -1.26 5.33 -13.62
N SER A 129 -2.18 6.24 -13.30
CA SER A 129 -1.95 7.69 -13.27
C SER A 129 -1.33 8.20 -11.97
N GLU A 130 -1.26 7.36 -10.93
CA GLU A 130 -0.65 7.75 -9.65
C GLU A 130 0.87 7.79 -9.79
N VAL A 131 1.45 8.96 -9.52
CA VAL A 131 2.88 9.21 -9.72
C VAL A 131 3.55 9.49 -8.39
N VAL A 132 3.94 8.43 -7.69
CA VAL A 132 4.84 8.55 -6.53
C VAL A 132 6.27 8.44 -7.03
N ARG A 133 6.97 9.59 -7.09
CA ARG A 133 8.32 9.67 -7.64
C ARG A 133 9.32 9.03 -6.68
N LEU A 134 10.16 8.17 -7.23
CA LEU A 134 11.33 7.61 -6.54
C LEU A 134 12.60 8.32 -7.02
N PRO A 135 13.60 8.47 -6.14
CA PRO A 135 14.90 8.97 -6.54
C PRO A 135 15.56 8.02 -7.54
N TYR A 136 16.39 8.58 -8.42
CA TYR A 136 17.24 7.85 -9.35
C TYR A 136 18.70 8.23 -9.08
N PRO A 137 19.66 7.29 -9.05
CA PRO A 137 19.58 5.84 -9.30
C PRO A 137 18.67 5.09 -8.32
N LEU A 138 18.15 3.93 -8.74
CA LEU A 138 17.17 3.19 -7.94
C LEU A 138 17.77 2.77 -6.59
N GLN A 139 17.05 3.00 -5.49
CA GLN A 139 17.42 2.48 -4.17
C GLN A 139 16.35 1.49 -3.70
N MET A 140 16.52 0.23 -4.05
CA MET A 140 15.58 -0.82 -3.70
C MET A 140 15.93 -1.36 -2.32
N LYS A 141 15.08 -1.07 -1.34
CA LYS A 141 15.23 -1.62 0.02
C LYS A 141 14.43 -2.90 0.12
N SER A 142 15.00 -3.91 0.78
CA SER A 142 14.25 -5.13 1.07
C SER A 142 13.19 -4.86 2.13
N SER A 143 12.00 -5.45 1.94
CA SER A 143 10.91 -5.48 2.92
C SER A 143 11.07 -6.58 3.98
N GLY A 144 12.18 -7.34 3.93
CA GLY A 144 12.50 -8.41 4.86
C GLY A 144 12.39 -9.81 4.24
N PRO A 145 12.49 -10.87 5.06
CA PRO A 145 12.38 -12.24 4.59
C PRO A 145 10.92 -12.55 4.18
N PRO A 146 10.70 -13.15 3.00
CA PRO A 146 9.37 -13.58 2.58
C PRO A 146 8.85 -14.74 3.46
N SER A 147 7.58 -14.67 3.85
CA SER A 147 6.91 -15.73 4.60
C SER A 147 6.41 -16.83 3.66
N TYR A 148 7.28 -17.77 3.29
CA TYR A 148 6.89 -18.92 2.47
C TYR A 148 6.10 -19.97 3.23
N PHE A 149 6.33 -20.07 4.54
CA PHE A 149 5.74 -21.11 5.38
C PHE A 149 4.64 -20.52 6.26
N ILE A 150 3.50 -21.21 6.27
CA ILE A 150 2.42 -20.94 7.22
C ILE A 150 2.79 -21.65 8.52
N LYS A 151 2.76 -20.93 9.65
CA LYS A 151 2.97 -21.55 10.96
C LYS A 151 1.81 -22.51 11.24
N ARG A 152 2.11 -23.73 11.69
CA ARG A 152 1.07 -24.67 12.12
C ARG A 152 0.35 -24.07 13.32
N GLU A 153 -0.98 -24.17 13.34
CA GLU A 153 -1.78 -23.86 14.51
C GLU A 153 -1.29 -24.73 15.67
N SER A 154 -0.61 -24.10 16.62
CA SER A 154 -0.14 -24.77 17.82
C SER A 154 -1.31 -24.91 18.77
N TRP A 155 -1.51 -26.11 19.32
CA TRP A 155 -2.40 -26.32 20.46
C TRP A 155 -1.89 -25.49 21.64
N GLY A 156 -2.43 -24.27 21.79
CA GLY A 156 -2.17 -23.42 22.93
C GLY A 156 -3.07 -23.83 24.08
N TRP A 157 -2.51 -24.01 25.27
CA TRP A 157 -3.31 -24.15 26.49
C TRP A 157 -4.27 -22.97 26.70
N THR A 158 -3.86 -21.78 26.23
CA THR A 158 -4.69 -20.57 26.20
C THR A 158 -5.86 -20.68 25.23
N ASP A 159 -5.68 -21.36 24.09
CA ASP A 159 -6.72 -21.56 23.07
C ASP A 159 -7.76 -22.59 23.54
N PHE A 160 -7.31 -23.60 24.30
CA PHE A 160 -8.19 -24.52 25.03
C PHE A 160 -8.98 -23.81 26.14
N LEU A 161 -8.33 -22.96 26.95
CA LEU A 161 -9.02 -22.23 28.02
C LEU A 161 -9.93 -21.13 27.46
N MET A 162 -9.55 -20.41 26.40
CA MET A 162 -10.40 -19.39 25.76
C MET A 162 -11.51 -19.99 24.89
N ASN A 163 -11.60 -21.32 24.80
CA ASN A 163 -12.70 -22.00 24.13
C ASN A 163 -14.00 -21.73 24.91
N PRO A 164 -15.05 -21.17 24.26
CA PRO A 164 -16.29 -20.81 24.94
C PRO A 164 -16.97 -22.01 25.61
N MET A 165 -16.77 -23.22 25.09
CA MET A 165 -17.33 -24.43 25.71
C MET A 165 -16.63 -24.80 27.03
N VAL A 166 -15.31 -24.64 27.09
CA VAL A 166 -14.52 -24.97 28.29
C VAL A 166 -14.76 -23.92 29.39
N MET A 167 -14.78 -22.63 29.04
CA MET A 167 -15.10 -21.55 29.99
C MET A 167 -16.47 -21.70 30.62
N MET A 168 -17.49 -22.03 29.82
CA MET A 168 -18.86 -22.22 30.31
C MET A 168 -19.01 -23.46 31.19
N MET A 169 -18.12 -24.46 31.08
CA MET A 169 -18.14 -25.62 31.97
C MET A 169 -17.36 -25.35 33.25
N VAL A 170 -16.15 -24.78 33.16
CA VAL A 170 -15.25 -24.62 34.30
C VAL A 170 -15.69 -23.47 35.22
N LEU A 171 -16.17 -22.35 34.65
CA LEU A 171 -16.55 -21.18 35.43
C LEU A 171 -17.73 -21.46 36.39
N PRO A 172 -18.85 -22.10 35.97
CA PRO A 172 -19.94 -22.43 36.89
C PRO A 172 -19.56 -23.48 37.94
N LEU A 173 -18.71 -24.46 37.59
CA LEU A 173 -18.23 -25.46 38.55
C LEU A 173 -17.37 -24.82 39.65
N LEU A 174 -16.50 -23.87 39.28
CA LEU A 174 -15.69 -23.13 40.24
C LEU A 174 -16.55 -22.26 41.16
N ILE A 175 -17.59 -21.61 40.61
CA ILE A 175 -18.58 -20.85 41.40
C ILE A 175 -19.34 -21.79 42.34
N PHE A 176 -19.80 -22.95 41.89
CA PHE A 176 -20.54 -23.91 42.71
C PHE A 176 -19.70 -24.47 43.88
N VAL A 177 -18.38 -24.60 43.71
CA VAL A 177 -17.47 -25.02 44.78
C VAL A 177 -17.15 -23.87 45.75
N LEU A 178 -17.05 -22.63 45.24
CA LEU A 178 -16.74 -21.46 46.05
C LEU A 178 -17.95 -20.91 46.80
N LEU A 179 -19.15 -20.89 46.20
CA LEU A 179 -20.38 -20.41 46.83
C LEU A 179 -20.64 -20.99 48.22
N PRO A 180 -20.58 -22.31 48.48
CA PRO A 180 -20.77 -22.84 49.83
C PRO A 180 -19.61 -22.50 50.80
N LYS A 181 -18.44 -22.10 50.27
CA LYS A 181 -17.27 -21.68 51.04
C LYS A 181 -17.28 -20.20 51.39
N VAL A 182 -17.88 -19.34 50.55
CA VAL A 182 -17.98 -17.88 50.79
C VAL A 182 -19.34 -17.46 51.31
N VAL A 183 -20.41 -18.17 50.94
CA VAL A 183 -21.75 -18.02 51.50
C VAL A 183 -21.88 -19.06 52.61
N ASN A 184 -21.75 -18.61 53.84
CA ASN A 184 -21.90 -19.45 55.03
C ASN A 184 -23.24 -20.17 54.97
N THR A 185 -23.21 -21.45 54.61
CA THR A 185 -24.42 -22.27 54.49
C THR A 185 -25.03 -22.57 55.87
N SER A 186 -24.55 -21.97 56.97
CA SER A 186 -25.06 -22.13 58.33
C SER A 186 -26.03 -21.03 58.79
N ASP A 187 -26.21 -19.93 58.02
CA ASP A 187 -27.07 -18.81 58.44
C ASP A 187 -28.53 -18.97 57.94
N PRO A 188 -29.54 -18.94 58.84
CA PRO A 188 -30.94 -19.24 58.52
C PRO A 188 -31.66 -18.18 57.67
N ASP A 189 -31.12 -16.96 57.56
CA ASP A 189 -31.73 -15.87 56.79
C ASP A 189 -31.36 -15.92 55.30
N MET A 190 -30.08 -16.20 54.95
CA MET A 190 -29.69 -16.36 53.54
C MET A 190 -30.28 -17.64 52.92
N ARG A 191 -30.50 -18.70 53.72
CA ARG A 191 -31.20 -19.91 53.25
C ARG A 191 -32.65 -19.62 52.87
N ARG A 192 -33.37 -18.78 53.63
CA ARG A 192 -34.75 -18.39 53.31
C ARG A 192 -34.82 -17.55 52.03
N GLU A 193 -33.87 -16.66 51.80
CA GLU A 193 -33.79 -15.87 50.55
C GLU A 193 -33.39 -16.74 49.34
N MET A 194 -32.51 -17.73 49.55
CA MET A 194 -32.11 -18.70 48.54
C MET A 194 -33.23 -19.72 48.25
N GLU A 195 -33.99 -20.16 49.26
CA GLU A 195 -35.17 -21.01 49.12
C GLU A 195 -36.33 -20.27 48.45
N GLN A 196 -36.53 -18.98 48.73
CA GLN A 196 -37.54 -18.15 48.05
C GLN A 196 -37.19 -17.93 46.58
N SER A 197 -35.92 -17.65 46.26
CA SER A 197 -35.46 -17.52 44.88
C SER A 197 -35.42 -18.86 44.13
N MET A 198 -35.06 -19.95 44.80
CA MET A 198 -35.10 -21.31 44.24
C MET A 198 -36.54 -21.79 44.04
N ASN A 199 -37.47 -21.51 44.96
CA ASN A 199 -38.90 -21.82 44.79
C ASN A 199 -39.54 -20.97 43.66
N MET A 200 -39.10 -19.73 43.49
CA MET A 200 -39.48 -18.89 42.35
C MET A 200 -38.89 -19.41 41.03
N LEU A 201 -37.67 -19.95 41.04
CA LEU A 201 -37.00 -20.60 39.89
C LEU A 201 -37.53 -22.01 39.56
N ASN A 202 -38.10 -22.73 40.54
CA ASN A 202 -38.57 -24.12 40.41
C ASN A 202 -40.08 -24.22 40.10
N SER A 203 -40.76 -23.09 39.93
CA SER A 203 -42.18 -23.03 39.57
C SER A 203 -42.45 -23.08 38.05
N ASN A 204 -41.42 -23.17 37.22
CA ASN A 204 -41.54 -23.44 35.78
C ASN A 204 -40.88 -24.77 35.41
N HIS A 205 -41.71 -25.76 35.09
CA HIS A 205 -41.34 -27.10 34.64
C HIS A 205 -40.94 -27.12 33.14
N GLU A 206 -40.09 -26.20 32.69
CA GLU A 206 -39.34 -26.33 31.45
C GLU A 206 -37.97 -25.67 31.70
N LEU A 207 -36.91 -26.37 31.32
CA LEU A 207 -35.52 -26.17 31.74
C LEU A 207 -35.06 -24.71 31.74
N PRO A 208 -34.16 -24.30 32.68
CA PRO A 208 -33.70 -22.93 32.75
C PRO A 208 -32.77 -22.65 31.57
N ASP A 209 -33.22 -21.81 30.65
CA ASP A 209 -32.34 -21.26 29.63
C ASP A 209 -31.45 -20.19 30.28
N VAL A 210 -30.46 -20.66 31.05
CA VAL A 210 -29.39 -19.86 31.64
C VAL A 210 -28.67 -19.00 30.59
N SER A 211 -28.82 -19.35 29.31
CA SER A 211 -28.35 -18.56 28.17
C SER A 211 -29.05 -17.21 28.06
N GLU A 212 -30.34 -17.08 28.38
CA GLU A 212 -31.04 -15.78 28.31
C GLU A 212 -30.62 -14.85 29.44
N PHE A 213 -30.40 -15.40 30.64
CA PHE A 213 -29.91 -14.63 31.78
C PHE A 213 -28.47 -14.15 31.57
N MET A 214 -27.60 -15.03 31.06
CA MET A 214 -26.22 -14.66 30.68
C MET A 214 -26.20 -13.70 29.49
N THR A 215 -27.08 -13.85 28.49
CA THR A 215 -27.19 -12.94 27.35
C THR A 215 -27.67 -11.56 27.79
N ARG A 216 -28.62 -11.46 28.72
CA ARG A 216 -29.02 -10.15 29.31
C ARG A 216 -27.88 -9.49 30.08
N LEU A 217 -27.07 -10.26 30.80
CA LEU A 217 -25.93 -9.73 31.57
C LEU A 217 -24.78 -9.30 30.65
N PHE A 218 -24.40 -10.11 29.65
CA PHE A 218 -23.34 -9.82 28.70
C PHE A 218 -23.74 -8.74 27.67
N SER A 219 -25.01 -8.71 27.26
CA SER A 219 -25.56 -7.66 26.39
C SER A 219 -25.71 -6.32 27.11
N SER A 220 -25.74 -6.29 28.46
CA SER A 220 -25.76 -5.02 29.19
C SER A 220 -24.41 -4.28 29.15
N LYS A 221 -23.32 -4.97 28.76
CA LYS A 221 -21.99 -4.37 28.59
C LYS A 221 -21.66 -4.01 27.13
N SER A 222 -22.53 -4.33 26.16
CA SER A 222 -22.39 -3.92 24.76
C SER A 222 -23.27 -2.73 24.36
N SER A 223 -24.02 -2.12 25.28
CA SER A 223 -24.78 -0.89 25.02
C SER A 223 -24.16 0.34 25.68
N SER A 224 -22.93 0.69 25.29
CA SER A 224 -22.44 2.05 25.48
C SER A 224 -21.79 2.60 24.21
N LYS A 225 -22.28 3.79 23.79
CA LYS A 225 -21.82 4.67 22.69
C LYS A 225 -22.33 4.27 21.29
N SER A 226 -23.05 5.07 20.50
CA SER A 226 -23.34 6.53 20.38
C SER A 226 -24.55 6.66 19.42
N GLY A 227 -25.39 7.70 19.34
CA GLY A 227 -25.42 9.09 19.79
C GLY A 227 -26.58 9.79 19.03
N SER A 228 -27.21 10.77 19.69
CA SER A 228 -28.21 11.78 19.25
C SER A 228 -28.27 12.14 17.74
N GLY A 229 -29.39 12.59 17.18
CA GLY A 229 -30.69 13.00 17.73
C GLY A 229 -31.47 13.92 16.76
N SER A 230 -32.70 14.28 17.15
CA SER A 230 -33.48 15.49 16.75
C SER A 230 -33.94 15.59 15.27
N SER A 231 -35.12 16.06 14.85
CA SER A 231 -36.28 16.73 15.46
C SER A 231 -37.46 16.73 14.47
N LYS A 232 -38.65 16.88 15.05
CA LYS A 232 -39.99 17.07 14.46
C LYS A 232 -40.14 18.43 13.74
N ALA A 233 -40.77 18.46 12.55
CA ALA A 233 -41.78 19.43 12.07
C ALA A 233 -42.01 19.36 10.53
N GLY A 234 -43.26 19.51 10.05
CA GLY A 234 -43.51 20.00 8.68
C GLY A 234 -44.56 19.30 7.81
N LYS A 235 -45.84 19.49 8.13
CA LYS A 235 -46.99 19.81 7.25
C LYS A 235 -46.91 19.57 5.71
N SER A 236 -47.91 18.83 5.20
CA SER A 236 -48.67 18.96 3.93
C SER A 236 -47.96 19.25 2.59
N GLY A 237 -48.23 18.42 1.57
CA GLY A 237 -48.07 18.80 0.17
C GLY A 237 -48.28 17.65 -0.81
N ALA A 238 -49.35 17.73 -1.59
CA ALA A 238 -49.75 16.78 -2.63
C ALA A 238 -48.79 16.76 -3.84
N GLY A 239 -48.80 15.66 -4.61
CA GLY A 239 -48.21 15.65 -5.95
C GLY A 239 -48.00 14.26 -6.53
N LYS A 240 -49.01 13.75 -7.24
CA LYS A 240 -48.96 12.54 -8.07
C LYS A 240 -48.53 12.92 -9.49
N ARG A 241 -47.84 11.99 -10.18
CA ARG A 241 -47.48 11.96 -11.63
C ARG A 241 -46.27 12.87 -11.93
N ARG A 242 -45.22 12.41 -12.61
CA ARG A 242 -45.16 11.66 -13.87
C ARG A 242 -43.75 11.07 -14.04
#